data_AF-A0A238HFJ8-F1
#
_entry.id   AF-A0A238HFJ8-F1
#
_cell.length_a   1.000
_cell.length_b   1.000
_cell.length_c   1.000
_cell.angle_alpha   90.00
_cell.angle_beta   90.00
_cell.angle_gamma   90.00
#
_symmetry.space_group_name_H-M   'P 1'
#
loop_
_entity.id
_entity.type
_entity.pdbx_description
1 polymer ?
#
loop_
_entity_poly.entity_id
_entity_poly.type
_entity_poly.pdbx_seq_one_letter_code
_entity_poly.pdbx_strand_id
1 'polypeptide(L)'
;MNNQIQLALREMAKSPNGGHATTAAMLGLTLSALENRLYQIKGQALSIEQAMIMQRMTERTNFAEAVARESGGVFVKLPELDAAALLGLDITEDFLHTFRDVGLLWDEWREMTEDGKLESEESARFWRRVHLSVCRLLGIAVQSDRIFGAEHDEN
;
A
#
# COMPACT_ATOMS: atom_id res chain seq x y z
N MET A 1 15.32 -16.17 -10.56
CA MET A 1 14.00 -15.55 -10.32
C MET A 1 14.23 -14.37 -9.38
N ASN A 2 14.08 -13.13 -9.86
CA ASN A 2 14.31 -11.94 -9.04
C ASN A 2 13.14 -11.80 -8.07
N ASN A 3 13.35 -12.16 -6.80
CA ASN A 3 12.29 -12.17 -5.79
C ASN A 3 11.94 -10.72 -5.41
N GLN A 4 10.87 -10.18 -5.99
CA GLN A 4 10.38 -8.81 -5.75
C GLN A 4 10.10 -8.55 -4.26
N ILE A 5 9.64 -9.58 -3.53
CA ILE A 5 9.43 -9.52 -2.09
C ILE A 5 10.75 -9.28 -1.37
N GLN A 6 11.83 -9.97 -1.74
CA GLN A 6 13.15 -9.76 -1.13
C GLN A 6 13.73 -8.37 -1.41
N LEU A 7 13.51 -7.82 -2.61
CA LEU A 7 13.90 -6.44 -2.90
C LEU A 7 13.13 -5.45 -2.03
N ALA A 8 11.81 -5.62 -1.89
CA ALA A 8 10.98 -4.81 -1.02
C ALA A 8 11.45 -4.85 0.45
N LEU A 9 11.82 -6.05 0.95
CA LEU A 9 12.34 -6.21 2.31
C LEU A 9 13.66 -5.46 2.51
N ARG A 10 14.59 -5.54 1.55
CA ARG A 10 15.86 -4.79 1.60
C ARG A 10 15.65 -3.29 1.58
N GLU A 11 14.74 -2.81 0.74
CA GLU A 11 14.45 -1.38 0.64
C GLU A 11 13.76 -0.83 1.90
N MET A 12 12.86 -1.61 2.53
CA MET A 12 12.31 -1.21 3.83
C MET A 12 13.38 -1.23 4.93
N ALA A 13 14.27 -2.22 4.94
CA ALA A 13 15.31 -2.32 5.97
C ALA A 13 16.30 -1.15 5.97
N LYS A 14 16.48 -0.47 4.83
CA LYS A 14 17.31 0.73 4.71
C LYS A 14 16.59 2.02 5.09
N SER A 15 15.26 1.99 5.18
CA SER A 15 14.43 3.19 5.31
C SER A 15 14.58 3.95 6.64
N PRO A 16 14.75 3.30 7.80
CA PRO A 16 14.93 4.03 9.06
C PRO A 16 16.22 4.87 9.07
N ASN A 17 16.21 5.98 9.80
CA ASN A 17 17.43 6.72 10.11
C ASN A 17 18.38 5.81 10.92
N GLY A 18 19.55 5.49 10.34
CA GLY A 18 20.47 4.46 10.85
C GLY A 18 20.41 3.11 10.10
N GLY A 19 19.55 3.00 9.08
CA GLY A 19 19.52 1.90 8.11
C GLY A 19 19.32 0.53 8.75
N HIS A 20 20.10 -0.46 8.31
CA HIS A 20 20.00 -1.85 8.77
C HIS A 20 20.23 -2.00 10.29
N ALA A 21 21.06 -1.15 10.92
CA ALA A 21 21.33 -1.25 12.35
C ALA A 21 20.06 -0.96 13.18
N THR A 22 19.34 0.11 12.81
CA THR A 22 18.07 0.47 13.42
C THR A 22 17.01 -0.61 13.18
N THR A 23 16.90 -1.11 11.95
CA THR A 23 15.98 -2.20 11.60
C THR A 23 16.28 -3.47 12.39
N ALA A 24 17.56 -3.83 12.57
CA ALA A 24 17.95 -5.00 13.34
C ALA A 24 17.52 -4.87 14.81
N ALA A 25 17.75 -3.70 15.41
CA ALA A 25 17.31 -3.41 16.77
C ALA A 25 15.78 -3.48 16.91
N MET A 26 15.03 -2.91 15.97
CA MET A 26 13.55 -2.98 15.95
C MET A 26 13.02 -4.41 15.89
N LEU A 27 13.74 -5.31 15.21
CA LEU A 27 13.36 -6.72 15.07
C LEU A 27 13.95 -7.63 16.17
N GLY A 28 14.67 -7.07 17.15
CA GLY A 28 15.35 -7.84 18.19
C GLY A 28 16.46 -8.74 17.65
N LEU A 29 17.12 -8.34 16.56
CA LEU A 29 18.18 -9.08 15.87
C LEU A 29 19.52 -8.36 15.99
N THR A 30 20.61 -9.12 15.84
CA THR A 30 21.91 -8.52 15.54
C THR A 30 21.95 -8.06 14.08
N LEU A 31 22.78 -7.06 13.76
CA LEU A 31 22.96 -6.57 12.39
C LEU A 31 23.29 -7.71 11.41
N SER A 32 24.26 -8.55 11.74
CA SER A 32 24.65 -9.69 10.89
C SER A 32 23.51 -10.70 10.72
N ALA A 33 22.69 -10.90 11.75
CA ALA A 33 21.55 -11.80 11.67
C ALA A 33 20.43 -11.23 10.79
N LEU A 34 20.24 -9.91 10.75
CA LEU A 34 19.35 -9.26 9.79
C LEU A 34 19.90 -9.40 8.36
N GLU A 35 21.17 -9.06 8.14
CA GLU A 35 21.81 -9.12 6.82
C GLU A 35 21.77 -10.53 6.23
N ASN A 36 22.09 -11.54 7.04
CA ASN A 36 21.98 -12.94 6.61
C ASN A 36 20.57 -13.29 6.12
N ARG A 37 19.52 -12.79 6.77
CA ARG A 37 18.12 -13.00 6.38
C ARG A 37 17.74 -12.22 5.11
N LEU A 38 18.16 -10.96 5.01
CA LEU A 38 17.90 -10.10 3.83
C LEU A 38 18.60 -10.60 2.56
N TYR A 39 19.79 -11.19 2.70
CA TYR A 39 20.57 -11.74 1.60
C TYR A 39 20.42 -13.25 1.44
N GLN A 40 19.54 -13.87 2.22
CA GLN A 40 19.24 -15.30 2.20
C GLN A 40 20.46 -16.20 2.36
N ILE A 41 21.43 -15.76 3.17
CA ILE A 41 22.67 -16.48 3.44
C ILE A 41 22.35 -17.79 4.15
N LYS A 42 22.80 -18.90 3.57
CA LYS A 42 22.54 -20.26 4.07
C LYS A 42 21.04 -20.57 4.24
N GLY A 43 20.20 -20.03 3.38
CA GLY A 43 18.74 -20.28 3.38
C GLY A 43 17.97 -19.57 4.49
N GLN A 44 18.62 -18.65 5.23
CA GLN A 44 17.91 -17.80 6.20
C GLN A 44 16.94 -16.86 5.48
N ALA A 45 15.85 -16.49 6.13
CA ALA A 45 14.90 -15.52 5.60
C ALA A 45 14.25 -14.75 6.75
N LEU A 46 13.70 -13.57 6.44
CA LEU A 46 12.78 -12.92 7.35
C LEU A 46 11.48 -13.71 7.40
N SER A 47 10.91 -13.88 8.59
CA SER A 47 9.55 -14.42 8.72
C SER A 47 8.52 -13.38 8.23
N ILE A 48 7.31 -13.84 7.92
CA ILE A 48 6.19 -12.95 7.58
C ILE A 48 5.94 -11.95 8.72
N GLU A 49 6.01 -12.41 9.98
CA GLU A 49 5.85 -11.56 11.15
C GLU A 49 6.90 -10.43 11.19
N GLN A 50 8.17 -10.75 10.95
CA GLN A 50 9.25 -9.76 10.91
C GLN A 50 9.06 -8.76 9.75
N ALA A 51 8.64 -9.25 8.58
CA ALA A 51 8.30 -8.40 7.44
C ALA A 51 7.14 -7.43 7.79
N MET A 52 6.11 -7.92 8.49
CA MET A 52 4.97 -7.10 8.93
C MET A 52 5.36 -6.08 10.01
N ILE A 53 6.22 -6.44 10.96
CA ILE A 53 6.77 -5.49 11.95
C ILE A 53 7.55 -4.38 11.25
N MET A 54 8.46 -4.76 10.35
CA MET A 54 9.25 -3.79 9.59
C MET A 54 8.37 -2.88 8.74
N GLN A 55 7.32 -3.42 8.11
CA GLN A 55 6.34 -2.64 7.36
C GLN A 55 5.64 -1.59 8.24
N ARG A 56 5.14 -2.00 9.43
CA ARG A 56 4.47 -1.08 10.38
C ARG A 56 5.40 0.00 10.90
N MET A 57 6.60 -0.37 11.34
CA MET A 57 7.56 0.56 11.95
C MET A 57 8.12 1.58 10.95
N THR A 58 8.11 1.25 9.66
CA THR A 58 8.55 2.16 8.60
C THR A 58 7.40 2.94 7.96
N GLU A 59 6.15 2.66 8.34
CA GLU A 59 4.93 3.20 7.72
C GLU A 59 4.85 2.97 6.19
N ARG A 60 5.57 1.95 5.69
CA ARG A 60 5.61 1.59 4.27
C ARG A 60 4.66 0.44 3.97
N THR A 61 4.49 0.11 2.69
CA THR A 61 3.63 -0.99 2.21
C THR A 61 4.32 -1.90 1.20
N ASN A 62 5.63 -1.73 1.01
CA ASN A 62 6.39 -2.40 -0.04
C ASN A 62 6.28 -3.94 0.03
N PHE A 63 6.23 -4.53 1.23
CA PHE A 63 6.08 -5.98 1.37
C PHE A 63 4.71 -6.45 0.89
N ALA A 64 3.63 -5.81 1.36
CA ALA A 64 2.28 -6.12 0.93
C ALA A 64 2.08 -5.89 -0.58
N GLU A 65 2.64 -4.80 -1.14
CA GLU A 65 2.64 -4.53 -2.57
C GLU A 65 3.40 -5.59 -3.38
N ALA A 66 4.55 -6.04 -2.88
CA ALA A 66 5.33 -7.08 -3.55
C ALA A 66 4.61 -8.44 -3.52
N VAL A 67 3.97 -8.79 -2.40
CA VAL A 67 3.15 -10.00 -2.28
C VAL A 67 1.94 -9.94 -3.21
N ALA A 68 1.23 -8.81 -3.26
CA ALA A 68 0.11 -8.62 -4.18
C ALA A 68 0.55 -8.76 -5.64
N ARG A 69 1.66 -8.12 -6.03
CA ARG A 69 2.21 -8.21 -7.39
C ARG A 69 2.60 -9.64 -7.76
N GLU A 70 3.26 -10.37 -6.87
CA GLU A 70 3.60 -11.79 -7.08
C GLU A 70 2.36 -12.66 -7.24
N SER A 71 1.25 -12.26 -6.61
CA SER A 71 -0.05 -12.92 -6.70
C SER A 71 -0.89 -12.45 -7.90
N GLY A 72 -0.37 -11.59 -8.76
CA GLY A 72 -1.10 -11.01 -9.90
C GLY A 72 -2.15 -9.96 -9.52
N GLY A 73 -2.09 -9.42 -8.31
CA GLY A 73 -3.00 -8.42 -7.78
C GLY A 73 -2.35 -7.06 -7.52
N VAL A 74 -3.15 -6.14 -6.99
CA VAL A 74 -2.71 -4.83 -6.49
C VAL A 74 -3.05 -4.71 -5.02
N PHE A 75 -2.09 -4.23 -4.22
CA PHE A 75 -2.35 -3.91 -2.82
C PHE A 75 -2.99 -2.52 -2.74
N VAL A 76 -4.09 -2.39 -2.01
CA VAL A 76 -4.74 -1.11 -1.74
C VAL A 76 -4.73 -0.87 -0.24
N LYS A 77 -4.00 0.15 0.21
CA LYS A 77 -4.01 0.56 1.62
C LYS A 77 -5.34 1.24 1.90
N LEU A 78 -6.13 0.66 2.80
CA LEU A 78 -7.36 1.29 3.28
C LEU A 78 -7.01 2.42 4.26
N PRO A 79 -7.79 3.51 4.30
CA PRO A 79 -7.57 4.59 5.26
C PRO A 79 -7.69 4.06 6.69
N GLU A 80 -6.81 4.53 7.58
CA GLU A 80 -7.01 4.37 9.01
C GLU A 80 -8.15 5.30 9.43
N LEU A 81 -9.21 4.73 9.98
CA LEU A 81 -10.37 5.48 10.43
C LEU A 81 -10.34 5.49 11.97
N ASP A 82 -10.01 6.64 12.55
CA ASP A 82 -10.28 6.90 13.95
C ASP A 82 -11.68 7.51 14.13
N ALA A 83 -12.19 7.48 15.37
CA ALA A 83 -13.53 7.98 15.68
C ALA A 83 -13.69 9.49 15.41
N ALA A 84 -12.59 10.26 15.45
CA ALA A 84 -12.59 11.69 15.17
C ALA A 84 -12.75 11.97 13.67
N ALA A 85 -12.13 11.15 12.82
CA ALA A 85 -12.27 11.22 11.37
C ALA A 85 -13.71 10.93 10.93
N LEU A 86 -14.47 10.11 11.66
CA LEU A 86 -15.86 9.78 11.31
C LEU A 86 -16.88 10.89 11.59
N LEU A 87 -16.62 11.79 12.57
CA LEU A 87 -17.60 12.80 13.01
C LEU A 87 -17.83 13.95 12.02
N GLY A 88 -16.95 14.12 11.03
CA GLY A 88 -17.02 15.20 10.05
C GLY A 88 -17.10 14.73 8.59
N LEU A 89 -17.26 13.43 8.35
CA LEU A 89 -17.28 12.89 6.99
C LEU A 89 -18.67 13.02 6.36
N ASP A 90 -18.75 13.76 5.26
CA ASP A 90 -19.85 13.65 4.32
C ASP A 90 -19.50 12.57 3.29
N ILE A 91 -19.88 11.33 3.60
CA ILE A 91 -19.66 10.17 2.72
C ILE A 91 -20.28 10.40 1.33
N THR A 92 -21.42 11.10 1.27
CA THR A 92 -22.10 11.35 -0.01
C THR A 92 -21.27 12.28 -0.87
N GLU A 93 -20.76 13.36 -0.28
CA GLU A 93 -19.85 14.29 -0.95
C GLU A 93 -18.57 13.56 -1.41
N ASP A 94 -17.92 12.78 -0.54
CA ASP A 94 -16.71 12.02 -0.86
C ASP A 94 -16.93 11.01 -1.99
N PHE A 95 -18.09 10.34 -2.01
CA PHE A 95 -18.50 9.43 -3.07
C PHE A 95 -18.66 10.16 -4.40
N LEU A 96 -19.38 11.27 -4.42
CA LEU A 96 -19.56 12.07 -5.63
C LEU A 96 -18.24 12.63 -6.18
N HIS A 97 -17.34 13.13 -5.32
CA HIS A 97 -16.01 13.57 -5.74
C HIS A 97 -15.17 12.43 -6.28
N THR A 98 -15.21 11.26 -5.65
CA THR A 98 -14.47 10.07 -6.12
C THR A 98 -14.97 9.62 -7.50
N PHE A 99 -16.28 9.61 -7.73
CA PHE A 99 -16.84 9.29 -9.06
C PHE A 99 -16.48 10.33 -10.12
N ARG A 100 -16.46 11.62 -9.75
CA ARG A 100 -15.97 12.68 -10.64
C ARG A 100 -14.52 12.45 -11.04
N ASP A 101 -13.66 12.12 -10.09
CA ASP A 101 -12.25 11.82 -10.36
C ASP A 101 -12.08 10.62 -11.29
N VAL A 102 -12.90 9.57 -11.11
CA VAL A 102 -12.94 8.42 -12.03
C VAL A 102 -13.40 8.85 -13.42
N GLY A 103 -14.36 9.76 -13.54
CA GLY A 103 -14.74 10.38 -14.80
C GLY A 103 -13.57 11.11 -15.47
N LEU A 104 -12.75 11.84 -14.72
CA LEU A 104 -11.56 12.53 -15.26
C LEU A 104 -10.46 11.56 -15.70
N LEU A 105 -10.38 10.35 -15.12
CA LEU A 105 -9.46 9.32 -15.59
C LEU A 105 -9.81 8.84 -17.00
N TRP A 106 -11.09 8.84 -17.36
CA TRP A 106 -11.52 8.47 -18.71
C TRP A 106 -10.97 9.43 -19.77
N ASP A 107 -11.08 10.74 -19.53
CA ASP A 107 -10.57 11.75 -20.45
C ASP A 107 -9.03 11.68 -20.56
N GLU A 108 -8.32 11.54 -19.43
CA GLU A 108 -6.85 11.39 -19.44
C GLU A 108 -6.43 10.12 -20.19
N TRP A 109 -7.12 9.00 -19.97
CA TRP A 109 -6.85 7.75 -20.68
C TRP A 109 -7.05 7.90 -22.20
N ARG A 110 -8.10 8.60 -22.62
CA ARG A 110 -8.35 8.85 -24.04
C ARG A 110 -7.24 9.70 -24.65
N GLU A 111 -6.81 10.75 -23.96
CA GLU A 111 -5.75 11.65 -24.42
C GLU A 111 -4.40 10.91 -24.53
N MET A 112 -3.99 10.13 -23.52
CA MET A 112 -2.71 9.39 -23.57
C MET A 112 -2.69 8.23 -24.56
N THR A 113 -3.85 7.78 -25.05
CA THR A 113 -3.93 6.66 -26.00
C THR A 113 -4.23 7.11 -27.42
N GLU A 114 -4.41 8.42 -27.64
CA GLU A 114 -4.81 8.99 -28.93
C GLU A 114 -3.79 8.69 -30.04
N ASP A 115 -2.50 8.72 -29.71
CA ASP A 115 -1.41 8.45 -30.66
C ASP A 115 -0.96 6.98 -30.70
N GLY A 116 -1.62 6.12 -29.90
CA GLY A 116 -1.30 4.70 -29.75
C GLY A 116 0.01 4.39 -29.01
N LYS A 117 0.65 5.38 -28.35
CA LYS A 117 1.89 5.22 -27.61
C LYS A 117 1.72 5.69 -26.16
N LEU A 118 2.04 4.83 -25.22
CA LEU A 118 2.09 5.19 -23.80
C LEU A 118 3.53 5.49 -23.40
N GLU A 119 3.83 6.75 -23.08
CA GLU A 119 5.12 7.10 -22.50
C GLU A 119 5.23 6.56 -21.06
N SER A 120 6.44 6.19 -20.64
CA SER A 120 6.66 5.58 -19.32
C SER A 120 6.27 6.50 -18.16
N GLU A 121 6.48 7.80 -18.32
CA GLU A 121 6.14 8.80 -17.29
C GLU A 121 4.63 9.02 -17.21
N GLU A 122 3.95 9.14 -18.36
CA GLU A 122 2.50 9.29 -18.44
C GLU A 122 1.77 8.09 -17.86
N SER A 123 2.21 6.89 -18.23
CA SER A 123 1.69 5.63 -17.68
C SER A 123 1.86 5.56 -16.17
N ALA A 124 3.02 5.95 -15.64
CA ALA A 124 3.27 5.96 -14.20
C ALA A 124 2.39 6.97 -13.44
N ARG A 125 2.17 8.17 -14.02
CA ARG A 125 1.27 9.19 -13.46
C ARG A 125 -0.17 8.72 -13.46
N PHE A 126 -0.64 8.16 -14.57
CA PHE A 126 -2.00 7.63 -14.71
C PHE A 126 -2.26 6.50 -13.72
N TRP A 127 -1.35 5.53 -13.63
CA TRP A 127 -1.42 4.44 -12.66
C TRP A 127 -1.54 4.95 -11.22
N ARG A 128 -0.78 5.99 -10.86
CA ARG A 128 -0.87 6.60 -9.53
C ARG A 128 -2.25 7.20 -9.29
N ARG A 129 -2.83 7.92 -10.26
CA ARG A 129 -4.18 8.50 -10.12
C ARG A 129 -5.25 7.40 -10.02
N VAL A 130 -5.22 6.40 -10.89
CA VAL A 130 -6.13 5.23 -10.84
C VAL A 130 -6.07 4.57 -9.46
N HIS A 131 -4.85 4.30 -8.97
CA HIS A 131 -4.65 3.69 -7.67
C HIS A 131 -5.26 4.52 -6.54
N LEU A 132 -5.01 5.84 -6.52
CA LEU A 132 -5.60 6.73 -5.51
C LEU A 132 -7.13 6.78 -5.57
N SER A 133 -7.72 6.82 -6.76
CA SER A 133 -9.18 6.78 -6.93
C SER A 133 -9.78 5.47 -6.42
N VAL A 134 -9.13 4.33 -6.68
CA VAL A 134 -9.56 3.02 -6.16
C VAL A 134 -9.41 2.96 -4.63
N CYS A 135 -8.31 3.47 -4.07
CA CYS A 135 -8.13 3.57 -2.62
C CYS A 135 -9.23 4.40 -1.96
N ARG A 136 -9.61 5.54 -2.56
CA ARG A 136 -10.72 6.37 -2.05
C ARG A 136 -12.05 5.64 -2.12
N LEU A 137 -12.35 4.99 -3.26
CA LEU A 137 -13.60 4.25 -3.44
C LEU A 137 -13.75 3.11 -2.41
N LEU A 138 -12.68 2.33 -2.20
CA LEU A 138 -12.66 1.29 -1.18
C LEU A 138 -12.70 1.87 0.24
N GLY A 139 -12.05 3.02 0.46
CA GLY A 139 -12.14 3.76 1.72
C GLY A 139 -13.57 4.15 2.07
N ILE A 140 -14.34 4.64 1.09
CA ILE A 140 -15.75 4.97 1.27
C ILE A 140 -16.58 3.73 1.62
N ALA A 141 -16.34 2.59 0.96
CA ALA A 141 -17.04 1.35 1.28
C ALA A 141 -16.78 0.94 2.74
N VAL A 142 -15.53 1.02 3.21
CA VAL A 142 -15.16 0.71 4.60
C VAL A 142 -15.76 1.71 5.60
N GLN A 143 -15.77 3.00 5.26
CA GLN A 143 -16.41 4.04 6.08
C GLN A 143 -17.91 3.84 6.20
N SER A 144 -18.57 3.51 5.08
CA SER A 144 -20.00 3.24 5.03
C SER A 144 -20.35 2.06 5.93
N ASP A 145 -19.58 0.97 5.87
CA ASP A 145 -19.80 -0.22 6.68
C ASP A 145 -19.64 0.08 8.18
N ARG A 146 -18.70 0.95 8.57
CA ARG A 146 -18.53 1.34 9.98
C ARG A 146 -19.60 2.30 10.50
N ILE A 147 -20.09 3.20 9.65
CA ILE A 147 -21.10 4.20 10.04
C ILE A 147 -22.50 3.57 10.05
N PHE A 148 -22.84 2.78 9.04
CA PHE A 148 -24.18 2.22 8.86
C PHE A 148 -24.30 0.74 9.26
N GLY A 149 -23.19 -0.02 9.30
CA GLY A 149 -23.23 -1.45 9.62
C GLY A 149 -23.28 -1.77 11.12
N ALA A 150 -22.92 -0.83 12.00
CA ALA A 150 -22.97 -1.03 13.45
C ALA A 150 -24.39 -1.02 14.05
N GLU A 151 -25.41 -0.56 13.31
CA GLU A 151 -26.80 -0.48 13.79
C GLU A 151 -27.59 -1.80 13.65
N HIS A 152 -26.98 -2.88 13.15
CA HIS A 152 -27.69 -4.14 12.85
C HIS A 152 -27.40 -5.32 13.82
N ASP A 153 -26.56 -5.12 14.85
CA ASP A 153 -26.13 -6.18 15.77
C ASP A 153 -26.76 -6.11 17.19
N GLU A 154 -27.90 -5.44 17.37
CA GLU A 154 -28.71 -5.54 18.60
C GLU A 154 -30.13 -6.06 18.30
N ASN A 155 -30.30 -7.37 18.47
CA ASN A 155 -31.57 -8.08 18.65
C ASN A 155 -31.54 -8.85 19.97
#